data_AF-A0A8S1PQM5-F1
#
_entry.id   AF-A0A8S1PQM5-F1
#
_cell.length_a   1.000
_cell.length_b   1.000
_cell.length_c   1.000
_cell.angle_alpha   90.00
_cell.angle_beta   90.00
_cell.angle_gamma   90.00
#
_symmetry.space_group_name_H-M   'P 1'
#
loop_
_entity.id
_entity.type
_entity.pdbx_description
1 polymer ?
#
loop_
_entity_poly.entity_id
_entity_poly.type
_entity_poly.pdbx_seq_one_letter_code
_entity_poly.pdbx_strand_id
1 'polypeptide(L)'
;MVERLQDLESECLREVQEETGINVLPILNKMELKVLYESVYPTQLQVGQFPQKQTLCIFYEVKLNESCNNIKVKIQESEVDDFKWIPKNQLLDIMNVSTNDQQYKEMSGIYPNQYGSGIGEGHIKAFMNSYKN
;
A
#
# COMPACT_ATOMS: atom_id res chain seq x y z
N MET A 1 -5.82 7.54 -7.71
CA MET A 1 -7.11 8.20 -8.04
C MET A 1 -7.65 7.58 -9.32
N VAL A 2 -8.94 7.22 -9.43
CA VAL A 2 -9.47 6.63 -10.68
C VAL A 2 -9.89 7.73 -11.65
N GLU A 3 -9.22 7.82 -12.81
CA GLU A 3 -9.62 8.72 -13.89
C GLU A 3 -10.90 8.25 -14.59
N ARG A 4 -11.72 9.19 -15.07
CA ARG A 4 -13.01 8.86 -15.70
C ARG A 4 -12.80 8.00 -16.95
N LEU A 5 -13.60 6.94 -17.06
CA LEU A 5 -13.69 6.01 -18.21
C LEU A 5 -12.51 5.04 -18.37
N GLN A 6 -11.54 5.03 -17.45
CA GLN A 6 -10.49 4.02 -17.43
C GLN A 6 -10.93 2.78 -16.65
N ASP A 7 -10.40 1.61 -17.00
CA ASP A 7 -10.62 0.39 -16.24
C ASP A 7 -9.76 0.37 -14.96
N LEU A 8 -10.24 -0.33 -13.93
CA LEU A 8 -9.65 -0.31 -12.61
C LEU A 8 -8.26 -0.96 -12.56
N GLU A 9 -7.98 -1.91 -13.44
CA GLU A 9 -6.68 -2.59 -13.48
C GLU A 9 -5.63 -1.67 -14.08
N SER A 10 -5.94 -1.02 -15.21
CA SER A 10 -5.08 -0.02 -15.83
C SER A 10 -4.76 1.13 -14.88
N GLU A 11 -5.75 1.63 -14.13
CA GLU A 11 -5.54 2.70 -13.14
C GLU A 11 -4.64 2.26 -11.98
N CYS A 12 -4.79 1.02 -11.50
CA CYS A 12 -3.90 0.49 -10.49
C CYS A 12 -2.45 0.38 -11.00
N LEU A 13 -2.24 -0.07 -12.25
CA LEU A 13 -0.90 -0.16 -12.84
C LEU A 13 -0.30 1.22 -13.12
N ARG A 14 -1.14 2.21 -13.49
CA ARG A 14 -0.75 3.61 -13.67
C ARG A 14 -0.20 4.20 -12.38
N GLU A 15 -0.92 4.04 -11.27
CA GLU A 15 -0.50 4.58 -9.96
C GLU A 15 0.82 3.96 -9.49
N VAL A 16 1.03 2.65 -9.70
CA VAL A 16 2.33 2.01 -9.44
C VAL A 16 3.44 2.67 -10.26
N GLN A 17 3.20 2.93 -11.54
CA GLN A 17 4.19 3.55 -12.41
C GLN A 17 4.49 5.00 -12.00
N GLU A 18 3.48 5.79 -11.63
CA GLU A 18 3.65 7.19 -11.22
C GLU A 18 4.44 7.30 -9.91
N GLU A 19 4.03 6.57 -8.88
CA GLU A 19 4.64 6.66 -7.55
C GLU A 19 6.06 6.06 -7.50
N THR A 20 6.32 4.99 -8.26
CA THR A 20 7.56 4.19 -8.14
C THR A 20 8.45 4.19 -9.39
N GLY A 21 7.94 4.66 -10.53
CA GLY A 21 8.63 4.59 -11.82
C GLY A 21 8.69 3.19 -12.44
N ILE A 22 8.09 2.17 -11.81
CA ILE A 22 8.12 0.78 -12.29
C ILE A 22 7.13 0.61 -13.45
N ASN A 23 7.63 0.30 -14.64
CA ASN A 23 6.77 -0.14 -15.74
C ASN A 23 6.40 -1.62 -15.56
N VAL A 24 5.22 -1.87 -15.00
CA VAL A 24 4.76 -3.21 -14.62
C VAL A 24 4.39 -4.08 -15.82
N LEU A 25 3.78 -3.51 -16.87
CA LEU A 25 3.16 -4.27 -17.97
C LEU A 25 4.09 -5.32 -18.63
N PRO A 26 5.36 -5.00 -18.97
CA PRO A 26 6.23 -5.97 -19.62
C PRO A 26 6.63 -7.17 -18.74
N ILE A 27 6.54 -7.00 -17.42
CA ILE A 27 7.01 -7.97 -16.43
C ILE A 27 5.86 -8.50 -15.56
N LEU A 28 4.62 -8.20 -15.92
CA LEU A 28 3.44 -8.63 -15.20
C LEU A 28 3.23 -10.13 -15.39
N ASN A 29 3.22 -10.87 -14.28
CA ASN A 29 2.87 -12.29 -14.27
C ASN A 29 1.39 -12.50 -13.95
N LYS A 30 0.90 -11.82 -12.91
CA LYS A 30 -0.48 -11.96 -12.44
C LYS A 30 -0.95 -10.68 -11.78
N MET A 31 -2.21 -10.34 -12.01
CA MET A 31 -2.95 -9.32 -11.27
C MET A 31 -4.25 -9.91 -10.75
N GLU A 32 -4.61 -9.62 -9.50
CA GLU A 32 -5.82 -10.15 -8.89
C GLU A 32 -6.41 -9.16 -7.89
N LEU A 33 -7.71 -8.89 -7.99
CA LEU A 33 -8.45 -8.11 -7.00
C LEU A 33 -8.47 -8.86 -5.66
N LYS A 34 -8.08 -8.20 -4.58
CA LYS A 34 -8.03 -8.81 -3.23
C LYS A 34 -9.06 -8.25 -2.28
N VAL A 35 -9.15 -6.92 -2.19
CA VAL A 35 -9.94 -6.24 -1.15
C VAL A 35 -10.55 -4.97 -1.71
N LEU A 36 -11.83 -4.75 -1.40
CA LEU A 36 -12.43 -3.42 -1.39
C LEU A 36 -12.48 -2.93 0.06
N TYR A 37 -11.99 -1.73 0.31
CA TYR A 37 -11.89 -1.16 1.65
C TYR A 37 -12.38 0.29 1.64
N GLU A 38 -13.37 0.57 2.48
CA GLU A 38 -13.85 1.92 2.68
C GLU A 38 -12.94 2.66 3.66
N SER A 39 -12.31 3.74 3.17
CA SER A 39 -11.45 4.63 3.94
C SER A 39 -12.16 5.95 4.23
N VAL A 40 -12.05 6.42 5.47
CA VAL A 40 -12.58 7.71 5.92
C VAL A 40 -11.47 8.51 6.57
N TYR A 41 -11.39 9.80 6.26
CA TYR A 41 -10.47 10.75 6.89
C TYR A 41 -11.23 11.88 7.59
N PRO A 42 -10.82 12.26 8.82
CA PRO A 42 -9.82 11.60 9.66
C PRO A 42 -10.27 10.20 10.09
N THR A 43 -9.33 9.29 10.32
CA THR A 43 -9.62 7.91 10.74
C THR A 43 -10.20 7.82 12.15
N GLN A 44 -10.00 8.86 12.96
CA GLN A 44 -10.58 9.02 14.29
C GLN A 44 -11.24 10.40 14.38
N LEU A 45 -12.54 10.42 14.71
CA LEU A 45 -13.30 11.66 14.86
C LEU A 45 -13.25 12.15 16.30
N GLN A 46 -12.93 13.43 16.48
CA GLN A 46 -13.09 14.12 17.76
C GLN A 46 -14.48 14.78 17.84
N VAL A 47 -14.88 15.18 19.05
CA VAL A 47 -16.16 15.89 19.26
C VAL A 47 -16.17 17.17 18.43
N GLY A 48 -17.21 17.32 17.59
CA GLY A 48 -17.37 18.48 16.70
C GLY A 48 -16.62 18.37 15.37
N GLN A 49 -15.92 17.25 15.12
CA GLN A 49 -15.26 16.98 13.84
C GLN A 49 -16.15 16.12 12.95
N PHE A 50 -16.17 16.42 11.65
CA PHE A 50 -16.88 15.64 10.63
C PHE A 50 -15.87 14.96 9.69
N PRO A 51 -16.24 13.82 9.08
CA PRO A 51 -15.50 13.25 7.97
C PRO A 51 -15.28 14.29 6.86
N GLN A 52 -14.03 14.43 6.42
CA GLN A 52 -13.64 15.35 5.36
C GLN A 52 -13.52 14.63 4.01
N LYS A 53 -13.18 13.33 4.05
CA LYS A 53 -13.04 12.50 2.86
C LYS A 53 -13.52 11.09 3.15
N GLN A 54 -14.16 10.50 2.15
CA GLN A 54 -14.57 9.10 2.13
C GLN A 54 -14.17 8.55 0.76
N THR A 55 -13.54 7.38 0.74
CA THR A 55 -13.02 6.79 -0.49
C THR A 55 -13.12 5.27 -0.42
N LEU A 56 -13.63 4.66 -1.47
CA LEU A 56 -13.53 3.21 -1.65
C LEU A 56 -12.18 2.89 -2.30
N CYS A 57 -11.28 2.32 -1.51
CA CYS A 57 -9.99 1.81 -1.98
C CYS A 57 -10.16 0.40 -2.54
N ILE A 58 -9.58 0.14 -3.70
CA ILE A 58 -9.59 -1.16 -4.37
C ILE A 58 -8.15 -1.65 -4.44
N PHE A 59 -7.87 -2.77 -3.79
CA PHE A 59 -6.52 -3.33 -3.69
C PHE A 59 -6.36 -4.52 -4.62
N TYR A 60 -5.36 -4.44 -5.49
CA TYR A 60 -4.91 -5.54 -6.34
C TYR A 60 -3.58 -6.11 -5.83
N GLU A 61 -3.43 -7.44 -5.91
CA GLU A 61 -2.12 -8.08 -5.83
C GLU A 61 -1.52 -8.11 -7.23
N VAL A 62 -0.33 -7.55 -7.37
CA VAL A 62 0.45 -7.54 -8.61
C VAL A 62 1.69 -8.41 -8.41
N LYS A 63 1.81 -9.49 -9.18
CA LYS A 63 2.98 -10.39 -9.19
C LYS A 63 3.81 -10.12 -10.43
N LEU A 64 5.10 -9.91 -10.24
CA LEU A 64 6.06 -9.64 -11.30
C LEU A 64 6.88 -10.90 -11.61
N ASN A 65 7.26 -11.08 -12.87
CA ASN A 65 8.13 -12.16 -13.33
C ASN A 65 9.62 -11.78 -13.31
N GLU A 66 10.02 -10.88 -12.41
CA GLU A 66 11.40 -10.44 -12.24
C GLU A 66 11.80 -10.38 -10.76
N SER A 67 13.09 -10.55 -10.50
CA SER A 67 13.66 -10.34 -9.17
C SER A 67 13.66 -8.85 -8.83
N CYS A 68 13.39 -8.51 -7.56
CA CYS A 68 13.44 -7.13 -7.07
C CYS A 68 14.78 -6.42 -7.34
N ASN A 69 15.89 -7.17 -7.43
CA ASN A 69 17.22 -6.62 -7.74
C ASN A 69 17.35 -6.12 -9.18
N ASN A 70 16.50 -6.59 -10.10
CA ASN A 70 16.52 -6.21 -11.51
C ASN A 70 15.55 -5.05 -11.81
N ILE A 71 14.62 -4.77 -10.90
CA ILE A 71 13.60 -3.75 -11.07
C ILE A 71 14.19 -2.39 -10.69
N LYS A 72 14.27 -1.50 -11.68
CA LYS A 72 14.68 -0.11 -11.45
C LYS A 72 13.52 0.68 -10.88
N VAL A 73 13.76 1.31 -9.73
CA VAL A 73 12.81 2.18 -9.04
C VAL A 73 13.27 3.62 -9.19
N LYS A 74 12.32 4.52 -9.48
CA LYS A 74 12.52 5.96 -9.46
C LYS A 74 11.27 6.58 -8.85
N ILE A 75 11.32 6.83 -7.55
CA ILE A 75 10.19 7.39 -6.80
C ILE A 75 9.86 8.80 -7.27
N GLN A 76 8.58 9.15 -7.21
CA GLN A 76 8.12 10.52 -7.37
C GLN A 76 8.19 11.24 -6.02
N GLU A 77 9.30 11.96 -5.77
CA GLU A 77 9.61 12.59 -4.48
C GLU A 77 8.58 13.62 -4.00
N SER A 78 7.67 14.10 -4.86
CA SER A 78 6.57 14.99 -4.45
C SER A 78 5.43 14.27 -3.74
N GLU A 79 5.37 12.94 -3.85
CA GLU A 79 4.27 12.10 -3.33
C GLU A 79 4.78 10.97 -2.42
N VAL A 80 5.99 10.47 -2.68
CA VAL A 80 6.58 9.32 -1.98
C VAL A 80 7.93 9.69 -1.37
N ASP A 81 8.04 9.56 -0.06
CA ASP A 81 9.27 9.86 0.69
C ASP A 81 10.29 8.70 0.71
N ASP A 82 9.82 7.45 0.67
CA ASP A 82 10.65 6.25 0.79
C ASP A 82 10.03 5.05 0.04
N PHE A 83 10.88 4.14 -0.45
CA PHE A 83 10.48 2.90 -1.11
C PHE A 83 11.35 1.73 -0.64
N LYS A 84 10.71 0.60 -0.30
CA LYS A 84 11.41 -0.60 0.15
C LYS A 84 10.77 -1.89 -0.34
N TRP A 85 11.61 -2.84 -0.75
CA TRP A 85 11.24 -4.24 -0.89
C TRP A 85 11.37 -4.94 0.47
N ILE A 86 10.27 -5.42 1.03
CA ILE A 86 10.24 -6.03 2.36
C ILE A 86 9.89 -7.52 2.24
N PRO A 87 10.69 -8.45 2.82
CA PRO A 87 10.34 -9.85 2.91
C PRO A 87 8.98 -10.06 3.62
N LYS A 88 8.20 -11.02 3.12
CA LYS A 88 6.83 -11.32 3.60
C LYS A 88 6.75 -11.48 5.14
N ASN A 89 7.68 -12.21 5.74
CA ASN A 89 7.72 -12.43 7.19
C ASN A 89 8.09 -11.16 7.98
N GLN A 90 9.00 -10.34 7.45
CA GLN A 90 9.36 -9.08 8.09
C GLN A 90 8.19 -8.10 8.06
N LEU A 91 7.43 -8.04 6.95
CA LEU A 91 6.23 -7.22 6.88
C LEU A 91 5.16 -7.69 7.88
N LEU A 92 5.00 -9.00 8.09
CA LEU A 92 4.15 -9.53 9.16
C LEU A 92 4.56 -9.03 10.54
N ASP A 93 5.86 -9.04 10.84
CA ASP A 93 6.36 -8.58 12.13
C ASP A 93 6.13 -7.07 12.32
N ILE A 94 6.30 -6.27 11.26
CA ILE A 94 6.03 -4.84 11.28
C ILE A 94 4.54 -4.58 11.53
N MET A 95 3.63 -5.29 10.86
CA MET A 95 2.19 -5.12 11.05
C MET A 95 1.72 -5.55 12.44
N ASN A 96 2.33 -6.59 13.03
CA ASN A 96 1.96 -7.14 14.34
C ASN A 96 2.62 -6.45 15.53
N VAL A 97 3.38 -5.37 15.31
CA VAL A 97 4.12 -4.67 16.38
C VAL A 97 5.14 -5.58 17.07
N SER A 98 5.70 -6.55 16.33
CA SER A 98 6.69 -7.52 16.81
C SER A 98 8.06 -7.36 16.16
N THR A 99 8.26 -6.35 15.31
CA THR A 99 9.56 -6.09 14.68
C THR A 99 10.62 -5.64 15.71
N ASN A 100 11.80 -6.27 15.64
CA ASN A 100 12.98 -5.85 16.41
C ASN A 100 13.86 -4.85 15.67
N ASP A 101 13.56 -4.61 14.39
CA ASP A 101 14.32 -3.70 13.54
C ASP A 101 13.91 -2.25 13.83
N GLN A 102 14.86 -1.47 14.35
CA GLN A 102 14.63 -0.08 14.74
C GLN A 102 14.21 0.79 13.55
N GLN A 103 14.60 0.42 12.32
CA GLN A 103 14.24 1.17 11.11
C GLN A 103 12.73 1.20 10.87
N TYR A 104 12.00 0.17 11.31
CA TYR A 104 10.55 0.05 11.06
C TYR A 104 9.70 0.31 12.30
N LYS A 105 10.31 0.68 13.43
CA LYS A 105 9.61 0.81 14.71
C LYS A 105 8.53 1.90 14.68
N GLU A 106 8.78 3.02 14.00
CA GLU A 106 7.81 4.12 13.86
C GLU A 106 6.66 3.78 12.91
N MET A 107 6.88 2.93 11.91
CA MET A 107 5.87 2.49 10.95
C MET A 107 5.07 1.26 11.45
N SER A 108 5.49 0.65 12.56
CA SER A 108 4.92 -0.59 13.04
C SER A 108 3.49 -0.43 13.54
N GLY A 109 2.60 -1.35 13.15
CA GLY A 109 1.17 -1.33 13.50
C GLY A 109 0.29 -0.51 12.55
N ILE A 110 -0.98 -0.36 12.92
CA ILE A 110 -2.00 0.34 12.13
C ILE A 110 -1.86 1.87 12.30
N TYR A 111 -1.98 2.62 11.20
CA TYR A 111 -2.06 4.09 11.24
C TYR A 111 -3.39 4.61 11.80
N PRO A 112 -3.39 5.68 12.63
CA PRO A 112 -2.24 6.27 13.29
C PRO A 112 -1.86 5.47 14.54
N ASN A 113 -0.58 5.14 14.68
CA ASN A 113 -0.01 4.57 15.88
C ASN A 113 0.45 5.69 16.84
N GLN A 114 1.14 5.33 17.94
CA GLN A 114 1.63 6.29 18.94
C GLN A 114 2.62 7.35 18.42
N TYR A 115 3.23 7.12 17.25
CA TYR A 115 4.14 8.06 16.59
C TYR A 115 3.44 8.95 15.56
N GLY A 116 2.11 8.79 15.38
CA GLY A 116 1.38 9.45 14.30
C GLY A 116 1.70 8.88 12.90
N SER A 117 2.29 7.69 12.85
CA SER A 117 2.62 6.95 11.61
C SER A 117 1.94 5.58 11.64
N GLY A 118 2.32 4.66 10.76
CA GLY A 118 1.78 3.30 10.71
C GLY A 118 1.41 2.86 9.31
N ILE A 119 1.07 1.58 9.18
CA ILE A 119 0.56 1.01 7.93
C ILE A 119 -0.95 1.26 7.87
N GLY A 120 -1.44 1.78 6.74
CA GLY A 120 -2.88 1.98 6.54
C GLY A 120 -3.65 0.67 6.67
N GLU A 121 -4.78 0.67 7.39
CA GLU A 121 -5.55 -0.56 7.68
C GLU A 121 -5.97 -1.33 6.42
N GLY A 122 -6.32 -0.62 5.33
CA GLY A 122 -6.64 -1.23 4.04
C GLY A 122 -5.49 -2.06 3.46
N HIS A 123 -4.25 -1.58 3.58
CA HIS A 123 -3.05 -2.30 3.14
C HIS A 123 -2.83 -3.59 3.94
N ILE A 124 -3.04 -3.54 5.26
CA ILE A 124 -2.95 -4.72 6.13
C ILE A 124 -3.99 -5.76 5.71
N LYS A 125 -5.25 -5.35 5.49
CA LYS A 125 -6.32 -6.24 5.03
C LYS A 125 -5.99 -6.88 3.68
N ALA A 126 -5.50 -6.09 2.73
CA ALA A 126 -5.09 -6.57 1.40
C ALA A 126 -3.94 -7.58 1.47
N PHE A 127 -2.91 -7.29 2.27
CA PHE A 127 -1.80 -8.20 2.48
C PHE A 127 -2.25 -9.50 3.14
N MET A 128 -3.04 -9.42 4.22
CA MET A 128 -3.49 -10.62 4.95
C MET A 128 -4.42 -11.51 4.11
N ASN A 129 -5.19 -10.94 3.19
CA ASN A 129 -5.97 -11.71 2.22
C ASN A 129 -5.05 -12.45 1.24
N SER A 130 -4.01 -11.78 0.73
CA SER A 130 -3.02 -12.37 -0.16
C SER A 130 -2.10 -13.38 0.54
N TYR A 131 -1.87 -13.23 1.85
CA TYR A 131 -0.98 -14.09 2.62
C TYR A 131 -1.53 -15.52 2.80
N LYS A 132 -2.85 -15.63 2.99
CA LYS A 132 -3.56 -16.87 3.33
C LYS A 132 -3.77 -17.82 2.14
N ASN A 133 -3.65 -17.32 0.92
CA ASN A 133 -3.82 -18.04 -0.34
C ASN A 133 -2.45 -18.41 -0.94
#